data_AF-A0A3N6FF84-F1
#
_entry.id   AF-A0A3N6FF84-F1
#
_cell.length_a   1.000
_cell.length_b   1.000
_cell.length_c   1.000
_cell.angle_alpha   90.00
_cell.angle_beta   90.00
_cell.angle_gamma   90.00
#
_symmetry.space_group_name_H-M   'P 1'
#
loop_
_entity.id
_entity.type
_entity.pdbx_description
1 polymer ?
#
loop_
_entity_poly.entity_id
_entity_poly.type
_entity_poly.pdbx_seq_one_letter_code
_entity_poly.pdbx_strand_id
1 'polypeptide(L)'
;MHRMTSTQARHTRRAVLQAAVDAYARCRGADIDVDLFFRGDAEQHTTWQARRTEALRLCAGCPVRAACEELALRDGEGRADRDDMVRGGRTGAGLAAARTAQAVRLSAAVDADRDTEGRLLDRLTVELSVAATADTDRTVHGRRVPCAQVLEQQSTRVRALASQIAQVRTARRARAGWGGGGMSTITLIPRVGRAADVGHEIGRQDDRAGDDGRGYVCDEADRFHQYVHGLVVDGDTRARTAGRQARRTLAEMAPGYERQPVLLLTRPLVFGSETSR
;
A
#
# COMPACT_ATOMS: atom_id res chain seq x y z
N MET A 1 -6.16 -14.88 4.11
CA MET A 1 -5.92 -13.84 5.14
C MET A 1 -4.85 -12.89 4.65
N HIS A 2 -5.21 -11.66 4.29
CA HIS A 2 -4.21 -10.64 3.94
C HIS A 2 -3.56 -10.09 5.22
N ARG A 3 -2.26 -10.32 5.36
CA ARG A 3 -1.47 -9.87 6.51
C ARG A 3 -1.13 -8.39 6.27
N MET A 4 -1.67 -7.52 7.12
CA MET A 4 -1.39 -6.09 7.08
C MET A 4 0.13 -5.85 7.22
N THR A 5 0.69 -5.01 6.36
CA THR A 5 2.13 -4.70 6.40
C THR A 5 2.45 -3.79 7.60
N SER A 6 3.68 -3.81 8.11
CA SER A 6 4.13 -2.95 9.22
C SER A 6 4.04 -1.45 8.91
N THR A 7 4.01 -1.09 7.63
CA THR A 7 3.83 0.28 7.15
C THR A 7 2.34 0.65 7.18
N GLN A 8 1.44 -0.19 6.66
CA GLN A 8 -0.01 0.02 6.79
C GLN A 8 -0.45 0.09 8.27
N ALA A 9 0.11 -0.76 9.13
CA ALA A 9 -0.14 -0.74 10.57
C ALA A 9 0.28 0.59 11.25
N ARG A 10 1.34 1.23 10.74
CA ARG A 10 1.81 2.53 11.25
C ARG A 10 0.90 3.67 10.79
N HIS A 11 0.42 3.64 9.55
CA HIS A 11 -0.47 4.67 9.01
C HIS A 11 -1.91 4.61 9.54
N THR A 12 -2.38 3.43 9.94
CA THR A 12 -3.70 3.27 10.59
C THR A 12 -3.63 3.44 12.11
N ARG A 13 -2.43 3.60 12.69
CA ARG A 13 -2.22 3.59 14.14
C ARG A 13 -3.05 4.66 14.86
N ARG A 14 -3.13 5.89 14.34
CA ARG A 14 -3.99 6.93 14.94
C ARG A 14 -5.46 6.51 14.98
N ALA A 15 -5.99 6.01 13.87
CA ALA A 15 -7.39 5.57 13.79
C ALA A 15 -7.66 4.40 14.73
N VAL A 16 -6.73 3.45 14.85
CA VAL A 16 -6.81 2.33 15.79
C VAL A 16 -6.80 2.82 17.24
N LEU A 17 -5.92 3.78 17.58
CA LEU A 17 -5.89 4.38 18.92
C LEU A 17 -7.20 5.09 19.23
N GLN A 18 -7.74 5.87 18.29
CA GLN A 18 -9.01 6.57 18.45
C GLN A 18 -10.16 5.58 18.66
N ALA A 19 -10.27 4.56 17.81
CA ALA A 19 -11.30 3.54 17.94
C ALA A 19 -11.24 2.80 19.28
N ALA A 20 -10.04 2.51 19.79
CA ALA A 20 -9.87 1.90 21.12
C ALA A 20 -10.34 2.85 22.23
N VAL A 21 -9.98 4.13 22.16
CA VAL A 21 -10.45 5.15 23.12
C VAL A 21 -11.97 5.29 23.07
N ASP A 22 -12.55 5.40 21.88
CA ASP A 22 -13.99 5.53 21.70
C ASP A 22 -14.75 4.33 22.28
N ALA A 23 -14.24 3.12 22.07
CA ALA A 23 -14.89 1.89 22.51
C ALA A 23 -14.76 1.61 24.02
N TYR A 24 -13.63 1.99 24.64
CA TYR A 24 -13.28 1.47 25.97
C TYR A 24 -12.87 2.53 26.99
N ALA A 25 -12.93 3.83 26.66
CA ALA A 25 -12.64 4.88 27.64
C ALA A 25 -13.67 4.89 28.76
N ARG A 26 -13.21 4.69 30.01
CA ARG A 26 -14.08 4.73 31.19
C ARG A 26 -14.80 6.06 31.36
N CYS A 27 -14.13 7.16 31.00
CA CYS A 27 -14.67 8.52 31.08
C CYS A 27 -15.84 8.80 30.13
N ARG A 28 -16.24 7.84 29.28
CA ARG A 28 -17.38 7.96 28.36
C ARG A 28 -18.70 7.41 28.95
N GLY A 29 -18.66 6.85 30.17
CA GLY A 29 -19.88 6.36 30.84
C GLY A 29 -20.87 7.49 31.10
N ALA A 30 -22.17 7.19 31.05
CA ALA A 30 -23.24 8.18 31.26
C ALA A 30 -23.19 8.87 32.64
N ASP A 31 -22.56 8.22 33.62
CA ASP A 31 -22.46 8.70 35.00
C ASP A 31 -21.24 9.61 35.25
N ILE A 32 -20.41 9.87 34.23
CA ILE A 32 -19.18 10.64 34.38
C ILE A 32 -19.33 11.99 33.70
N ASP A 33 -19.26 13.04 34.52
CA ASP A 33 -19.23 14.42 34.03
C ASP A 33 -17.91 14.72 33.30
N VAL A 34 -18.01 15.28 32.11
CA VAL A 34 -16.84 15.69 31.30
C VAL A 34 -16.09 16.84 31.96
N ASP A 35 -16.80 17.72 32.69
CA ASP A 35 -16.20 18.85 33.40
C ASP A 35 -15.28 18.42 34.56
N LEU A 36 -15.34 17.13 34.96
CA LEU A 36 -14.36 16.53 35.87
C LEU A 36 -12.92 16.69 35.34
N PHE A 37 -12.74 16.65 34.02
CA PHE A 37 -11.42 16.61 33.38
C PHE A 37 -10.87 17.98 32.99
N PHE A 38 -11.68 19.04 33.11
CA PHE A 38 -11.30 20.40 32.72
C PHE A 38 -11.50 21.35 33.89
N ARG A 39 -10.59 22.31 34.07
CA ARG A 39 -10.75 23.35 35.06
C ARG A 39 -11.72 24.42 34.53
N GLY A 40 -12.66 24.85 35.37
CA GLY A 40 -13.51 25.99 35.03
C GLY A 40 -12.76 27.32 35.09
N ASP A 41 -13.15 28.29 34.26
CA ASP A 41 -12.46 29.58 34.14
C ASP A 41 -12.34 30.35 35.48
N ALA A 42 -13.38 30.28 36.33
CA ALA A 42 -13.43 30.93 37.63
C ALA A 42 -13.15 29.97 38.81
N GLU A 43 -12.70 28.74 38.53
CA GLU A 43 -12.54 27.72 39.56
C GLU A 43 -11.29 27.99 40.42
N GLN A 44 -11.50 27.97 41.74
CA GLN A 44 -10.40 28.09 42.70
C GLN A 44 -9.40 26.95 42.53
N HIS A 45 -8.11 27.26 42.67
CA HIS A 45 -7.04 26.29 42.44
C HIS A 45 -7.15 25.07 43.36
N THR A 46 -7.52 25.26 44.63
CA THR A 46 -7.69 24.16 45.61
C THR A 46 -8.83 23.22 45.22
N THR A 47 -9.97 23.75 44.77
CA THR A 47 -11.09 22.96 44.24
C THR A 47 -10.65 22.16 43.02
N TRP A 48 -9.96 22.80 42.09
CA TRP A 48 -9.41 22.13 40.91
C TRP A 48 -8.40 21.04 41.30
N GLN A 49 -7.51 21.27 42.26
CA GLN A 49 -6.54 20.26 42.69
C GLN A 49 -7.20 18.98 43.21
N ALA A 50 -8.29 19.11 43.99
CA ALA A 50 -9.06 17.98 44.47
C ALA A 50 -9.71 17.22 43.29
N ARG A 51 -10.39 17.94 42.40
CA ARG A 51 -11.07 17.37 41.23
C ARG A 51 -10.09 16.71 40.24
N ARG A 52 -8.97 17.35 39.98
CA ARG A 52 -7.85 16.82 39.18
C ARG A 52 -7.32 15.51 39.75
N THR A 53 -7.21 15.40 41.06
CA THR A 53 -6.76 14.15 41.72
C THR A 53 -7.75 13.03 41.47
N GLU A 54 -9.04 13.32 41.50
CA GLU A 54 -10.10 12.37 41.15
C GLU A 54 -10.05 11.96 39.67
N ALA A 55 -9.94 12.92 38.74
CA ALA A 55 -9.78 12.65 37.31
C ALA A 55 -8.55 11.75 37.02
N LEU A 56 -7.44 11.98 37.71
CA LEU A 56 -6.23 11.14 37.61
C LEU A 56 -6.47 9.70 38.12
N ARG A 57 -7.20 9.52 39.23
CA ARG A 57 -7.57 8.18 39.73
C ARG A 57 -8.44 7.43 38.74
N LEU A 58 -9.43 8.11 38.15
CA LEU A 58 -10.31 7.53 37.15
C LEU A 58 -9.50 7.08 35.91
N CYS A 59 -8.58 7.93 35.45
CA CYS A 59 -7.66 7.58 34.36
C CYS A 59 -6.74 6.41 34.70
N ALA A 60 -6.26 6.29 35.94
CA ALA A 60 -5.36 5.21 36.36
C ALA A 60 -5.99 3.82 36.19
N GLY A 61 -7.32 3.70 36.36
CA GLY A 61 -8.06 2.46 36.13
C GLY A 61 -8.50 2.24 34.67
N CYS A 62 -8.28 3.19 33.76
CA CYS A 62 -8.80 3.11 32.40
C CYS A 62 -7.97 2.13 31.53
N PRO A 63 -8.58 1.11 30.89
CA PRO A 63 -7.84 0.11 30.12
C PRO A 63 -7.15 0.71 28.88
N VAL A 64 -7.66 1.84 28.38
CA VAL A 64 -7.11 2.55 27.21
C VAL A 64 -6.34 3.81 27.58
N ARG A 65 -5.91 3.95 28.85
CA ARG A 65 -5.14 5.11 29.34
C ARG A 65 -3.94 5.42 28.44
N ALA A 66 -3.12 4.41 28.13
CA ALA A 66 -1.92 4.58 27.32
C ALA A 66 -2.22 5.00 25.87
N ALA A 67 -3.33 4.52 25.30
CA ALA A 67 -3.77 4.93 23.97
C ALA A 67 -4.27 6.39 23.96
N CYS A 68 -5.02 6.78 24.98
CA CYS A 68 -5.49 8.14 25.19
C CYS A 68 -4.33 9.12 25.42
N GLU A 69 -3.31 8.73 26.20
CA GLU A 69 -2.07 9.51 26.40
C GLU A 69 -1.33 9.69 25.07
N GLU A 70 -1.12 8.62 24.30
CA GLU A 70 -0.44 8.70 23.00
C GLU A 70 -1.18 9.63 22.02
N LEU A 71 -2.52 9.61 21.98
CA LEU A 71 -3.31 10.55 21.18
C LEU A 71 -3.12 12.00 21.66
N ALA A 72 -3.24 12.25 22.96
CA ALA A 72 -3.06 13.59 23.54
C ALA A 72 -1.66 14.18 23.22
N LEU A 73 -0.63 13.34 23.25
CA LEU A 73 0.73 13.73 22.89
C LEU A 73 0.86 14.07 21.40
N ARG A 74 0.25 13.26 20.51
CA ARG A 74 0.23 13.51 19.05
C ARG A 74 -0.58 14.76 18.67
N ASP A 75 -1.64 15.05 19.43
CA ASP A 75 -2.55 16.18 19.21
C ASP A 75 -2.04 17.50 19.80
N GLY A 76 -0.93 17.47 20.53
CA GLY A 76 -0.34 18.68 21.10
C GLY A 76 -1.12 19.21 22.31
N GLU A 77 -1.85 18.37 23.03
CA GLU A 77 -2.75 18.78 24.11
C GLU A 77 -2.08 19.05 25.46
N GLY A 78 -2.60 20.02 26.20
CA GLY A 78 -2.01 20.47 27.46
C GLY A 78 -0.88 21.47 27.26
N ARG A 79 -0.75 22.42 28.19
CA ARG A 79 0.25 23.49 28.16
C ARG A 79 1.14 23.42 29.39
N ALA A 80 2.40 23.83 29.26
CA ALA A 80 3.36 23.78 30.36
C ALA A 80 3.05 24.80 31.47
N ASP A 81 2.41 25.91 31.10
CA ASP A 81 2.08 27.05 31.95
C ASP A 81 0.63 27.02 32.46
N ARG A 82 -0.18 26.02 32.05
CA ARG A 82 -1.59 25.90 32.46
C ARG A 82 -1.90 24.55 33.08
N ASP A 83 -2.62 24.64 34.19
CA ASP A 83 -3.19 23.50 34.90
C ASP A 83 -4.70 23.53 34.71
N ASP A 84 -5.13 23.24 33.49
CA ASP A 84 -6.51 23.41 33.02
C ASP A 84 -7.19 22.10 32.62
N MET A 85 -6.45 20.98 32.57
CA MET A 85 -7.00 19.71 32.09
C MET A 85 -6.27 18.45 32.56
N VAL A 86 -6.97 17.31 32.49
CA VAL A 86 -6.41 15.95 32.65
C VAL A 86 -6.81 15.08 31.45
N ARG A 87 -5.82 14.44 30.81
CA ARG A 87 -6.06 13.46 29.73
C ARG A 87 -5.00 12.37 29.73
N GLY A 88 -5.39 11.14 29.42
CA GLY A 88 -4.47 10.01 29.41
C GLY A 88 -3.78 9.76 30.75
N GLY A 89 -4.37 10.20 31.87
CA GLY A 89 -3.75 10.12 33.20
C GLY A 89 -2.59 11.08 33.44
N ARG A 90 -2.53 12.19 32.69
CA ARG A 90 -1.58 13.29 32.91
C ARG A 90 -2.29 14.63 32.97
N THR A 91 -1.71 15.56 33.72
CA THR A 91 -2.08 16.98 33.70
C THR A 91 -1.59 17.64 32.40
N GLY A 92 -2.11 18.82 32.07
CA GLY A 92 -1.64 19.61 30.93
C GLY A 92 -0.12 19.82 30.92
N ALA A 93 0.45 20.25 32.04
CA ALA A 93 1.90 20.39 32.20
C ALA A 93 2.66 19.06 32.07
N GLY A 94 2.08 17.96 32.58
CA GLY A 94 2.65 16.62 32.45
C GLY A 94 2.70 16.12 31.00
N LEU A 95 1.69 16.44 30.19
CA LEU A 95 1.68 16.16 28.74
C LEU A 95 2.71 17.01 28.00
N ALA A 96 2.82 18.30 28.33
CA ALA A 96 3.82 19.17 27.74
C ALA A 96 5.26 18.68 28.01
N ALA A 97 5.56 18.30 29.26
CA ALA A 97 6.86 17.74 29.63
C ALA A 97 7.15 16.42 28.88
N ALA A 98 6.15 15.53 28.79
CA ALA A 98 6.28 14.27 28.07
C ALA A 98 6.48 14.47 26.56
N ARG A 99 5.83 15.48 25.95
CA ARG A 99 6.08 15.85 24.55
C ARG A 99 7.51 16.28 24.33
N THR A 100 8.05 17.16 25.19
CA THR A 100 9.45 17.61 25.08
C THR A 100 10.41 16.43 25.18
N ALA A 101 10.20 15.54 26.16
CA ALA A 101 11.03 14.35 26.34
C ALA A 101 10.97 13.37 25.15
N GLN A 102 9.88 13.38 24.38
CA GLN A 102 9.64 12.42 23.29
C GLN A 102 9.52 13.08 21.91
N ALA A 103 10.04 14.31 21.77
CA ALA A 103 9.79 15.15 20.59
C ALA A 103 10.13 14.46 19.26
N VAL A 104 11.28 13.77 19.20
CA VAL A 104 11.72 13.04 17.99
C VAL A 104 10.76 11.91 17.62
N ARG A 105 10.38 11.07 18.59
CA ARG A 105 9.45 9.95 18.37
C ARG A 105 8.08 10.45 17.94
N LEU A 106 7.58 11.50 18.60
CA LEU A 106 6.26 12.07 18.32
C LEU A 106 6.22 12.76 16.95
N SER A 107 7.27 13.47 16.54
CA SER A 107 7.36 14.04 15.19
C SER A 107 7.20 12.95 14.13
N ALA A 108 7.98 11.87 14.24
CA ALA A 108 7.89 10.75 13.30
C ALA A 108 6.50 10.07 13.31
N ALA A 109 5.86 9.98 14.47
CA ALA A 109 4.51 9.43 14.60
C ALA A 109 3.44 10.33 13.96
N VAL A 110 3.52 11.64 14.18
CA VAL A 110 2.62 12.64 13.58
C VAL A 110 2.81 12.71 12.07
N ASP A 111 4.05 12.66 11.59
CA ASP A 111 4.36 12.60 10.16
C ASP A 111 3.79 11.34 9.51
N ALA A 112 3.87 10.19 10.20
CA ALA A 112 3.26 8.94 9.74
C ALA A 112 1.71 9.00 9.70
N ASP A 113 1.08 9.67 10.68
CA ASP A 113 -0.37 9.88 10.70
C ASP A 113 -0.83 10.81 9.56
N ARG A 114 -0.01 11.81 9.28
CA ARG A 114 -0.15 12.78 8.18
C ARG A 114 0.27 12.24 6.82
N ASP A 115 0.68 10.97 6.69
CA ASP A 115 1.11 10.37 5.41
C ASP A 115 -0.08 10.19 4.43
N THR A 116 -0.65 11.31 4.03
CA THR A 116 -1.60 11.48 2.93
C THR A 116 -0.97 11.04 1.61
N GLU A 117 0.35 11.16 1.49
CA GLU A 117 1.12 10.74 0.33
C GLU A 117 1.20 9.21 0.21
N GLY A 118 1.35 8.50 1.33
CA GLY A 118 1.23 7.04 1.39
C GLY A 118 -0.16 6.58 0.98
N ARG A 119 -1.22 7.22 1.50
CA ARG A 119 -2.60 6.96 1.08
C ARG A 119 -2.84 7.27 -0.41
N LEU A 120 -2.23 8.34 -0.92
CA LEU A 120 -2.28 8.69 -2.33
C LEU A 120 -1.55 7.65 -3.19
N LEU A 121 -0.35 7.22 -2.78
CA LEU A 121 0.42 6.18 -3.48
C LEU A 121 -0.33 4.86 -3.52
N ASP A 122 -0.94 4.44 -2.42
CA ASP A 122 -1.76 3.23 -2.37
C ASP A 122 -2.93 3.33 -3.35
N ARG A 123 -3.67 4.45 -3.33
CA ARG A 123 -4.77 4.70 -4.28
C ARG A 123 -4.30 4.67 -5.73
N LEU A 124 -3.24 5.41 -6.07
CA LEU A 124 -2.68 5.47 -7.42
C LEU A 124 -2.20 4.09 -7.89
N THR A 125 -1.63 3.28 -6.99
CA THR A 125 -1.17 1.92 -7.31
C THR A 125 -2.34 1.00 -7.61
N VAL A 126 -3.43 1.09 -6.84
CA VAL A 126 -4.67 0.36 -7.12
C VAL A 126 -5.27 0.80 -8.46
N GLU A 127 -5.37 2.11 -8.71
CA GLU A 127 -5.86 2.64 -9.99
C GLU A 127 -5.01 2.20 -11.18
N LEU A 128 -3.68 2.16 -11.02
CA LEU A 128 -2.76 1.68 -12.04
C LEU A 128 -3.01 0.20 -12.34
N SER A 129 -3.15 -0.62 -11.30
CA SER A 129 -3.44 -2.05 -11.48
C SER A 129 -4.75 -2.27 -12.21
N VAL A 130 -5.82 -1.58 -11.77
CA VAL A 130 -7.15 -1.66 -12.41
C VAL A 130 -7.08 -1.21 -13.87
N ALA A 131 -6.37 -0.11 -14.16
CA ALA A 131 -6.21 0.36 -15.53
C ALA A 131 -5.40 -0.61 -16.39
N ALA A 132 -4.35 -1.23 -15.85
CA ALA A 132 -3.50 -2.18 -16.57
C ALA A 132 -4.20 -3.51 -16.86
N THR A 133 -5.14 -3.93 -16.01
CA THR A 133 -5.90 -5.18 -16.18
C THR A 133 -7.31 -4.97 -16.71
N ALA A 134 -7.68 -3.74 -17.08
CA ALA A 134 -9.00 -3.45 -17.64
C ALA A 134 -9.18 -4.20 -18.96
N ASP A 135 -10.37 -4.75 -19.15
CA ASP A 135 -10.74 -5.39 -20.41
C ASP A 135 -10.69 -4.36 -21.56
N THR A 136 -10.12 -4.80 -22.68
CA THR A 136 -10.03 -4.01 -23.91
C THR A 136 -11.33 -4.04 -24.70
N ASP A 137 -12.27 -4.94 -24.38
CA ASP A 137 -13.59 -4.95 -25.00
C ASP A 137 -14.50 -3.91 -24.35
N ARG A 138 -14.87 -2.89 -25.14
CA ARG A 138 -15.66 -1.76 -24.65
C ARG A 138 -16.75 -1.40 -25.64
N THR A 139 -17.95 -1.20 -25.11
CA THR A 139 -19.13 -0.77 -25.87
C THR A 139 -19.59 0.59 -25.36
N VAL A 140 -19.82 1.54 -26.27
CA VAL A 140 -20.31 2.89 -25.96
C VAL A 140 -21.54 3.14 -26.83
N HIS A 141 -22.67 3.50 -26.19
CA HIS A 141 -23.97 3.68 -26.86
C HIS A 141 -24.37 2.50 -27.78
N GLY A 142 -24.12 1.26 -27.34
CA GLY A 142 -24.45 0.05 -28.09
C GLY A 142 -23.52 -0.25 -29.28
N ARG A 143 -22.46 0.55 -29.51
CA ARG A 143 -21.44 0.28 -30.52
C ARG A 143 -20.13 -0.14 -29.90
N ARG A 144 -19.50 -1.17 -30.46
CA ARG A 144 -18.16 -1.63 -30.04
C ARG A 144 -17.13 -0.57 -30.42
N VAL A 145 -16.29 -0.18 -29.46
CA VAL A 145 -15.16 0.73 -29.70
C VAL A 145 -14.02 -0.09 -30.32
N PRO A 146 -13.32 0.42 -31.35
CA PRO A 146 -12.17 -0.28 -31.92
C PRO A 146 -11.11 -0.59 -30.86
N CYS A 147 -10.61 -1.83 -30.83
CA CYS A 147 -9.64 -2.29 -29.82
C CYS A 147 -8.40 -1.40 -29.76
N ALA A 148 -7.86 -0.99 -30.91
CA ALA A 148 -6.72 -0.07 -30.99
C ALA A 148 -6.98 1.25 -30.25
N GLN A 149 -8.19 1.80 -30.33
CA GLN A 149 -8.55 3.04 -29.63
C GLN A 149 -8.68 2.82 -28.12
N VAL A 150 -9.20 1.67 -27.68
CA VAL A 150 -9.28 1.32 -26.25
C VAL A 150 -7.88 1.12 -25.67
N LEU A 151 -7.01 0.40 -26.38
CA LEU A 151 -5.61 0.16 -26.01
C LEU A 151 -4.80 1.46 -25.91
N GLU A 152 -4.98 2.40 -26.84
CA GLU A 152 -4.31 3.70 -26.79
C GLU A 152 -4.75 4.52 -25.56
N GLN A 153 -6.05 4.55 -25.28
CA GLN A 153 -6.60 5.21 -24.08
C GLN A 153 -6.09 4.57 -22.79
N GLN A 154 -6.09 3.23 -22.72
CA GLN A 154 -5.58 2.47 -21.59
C GLN A 154 -4.08 2.74 -21.37
N SER A 155 -3.27 2.65 -22.42
CA SER A 155 -1.83 2.89 -22.38
C SER A 155 -1.49 4.31 -21.94
N THR A 156 -2.29 5.29 -22.36
CA THR A 156 -2.14 6.69 -21.93
C THR A 156 -2.46 6.84 -20.44
N ARG A 157 -3.54 6.23 -19.96
CA ARG A 157 -3.92 6.25 -18.54
C ARG A 157 -2.87 5.56 -17.65
N VAL A 158 -2.38 4.39 -18.06
CA VAL A 158 -1.33 3.64 -17.36
C VAL A 158 -0.06 4.47 -17.24
N ARG A 159 0.41 5.09 -18.34
CA ARG A 159 1.58 5.98 -18.32
C ARG A 159 1.37 7.20 -17.41
N ALA A 160 0.19 7.81 -17.43
CA ALA A 160 -0.12 8.95 -16.57
C ALA A 160 -0.08 8.57 -15.07
N LEU A 161 -0.71 7.47 -14.68
CA LEU A 161 -0.70 6.97 -13.30
C LEU A 161 0.71 6.58 -12.83
N ALA A 162 1.48 5.89 -13.68
CA ALA A 162 2.87 5.54 -13.38
C ALA A 162 3.75 6.79 -13.17
N SER A 163 3.56 7.83 -13.99
CA SER A 163 4.23 9.12 -13.83
C SER A 163 3.88 9.80 -12.51
N GLN A 164 2.60 9.82 -12.12
CA GLN A 164 2.17 10.37 -10.83
C GLN A 164 2.78 9.64 -9.64
N ILE A 165 2.81 8.29 -9.67
CA ILE A 165 3.47 7.48 -8.62
C ILE A 165 4.95 7.83 -8.52
N ALA A 166 5.64 7.95 -9.66
CA ALA A 166 7.06 8.32 -9.70
C ALA A 166 7.32 9.72 -9.13
N GLN A 167 6.46 10.69 -9.44
CA GLN A 167 6.53 12.05 -8.90
C GLN A 167 6.37 12.06 -7.38
N VAL A 168 5.33 11.41 -6.85
CA VAL A 168 5.10 11.36 -5.39
C VAL A 168 6.26 10.67 -4.68
N ARG A 169 6.78 9.55 -5.22
CA ARG A 169 7.96 8.87 -4.65
C ARG A 169 9.21 9.74 -4.66
N THR A 170 9.45 10.48 -5.73
CA THR A 170 10.61 11.38 -5.84
C THR A 170 10.49 12.56 -4.89
N ALA A 171 9.31 13.20 -4.80
CA ALA A 171 9.06 14.27 -3.84
C ALA A 171 9.25 13.79 -2.39
N ARG A 172 8.78 12.58 -2.07
CA ARG A 172 8.97 11.95 -0.75
C ARG A 172 10.45 11.71 -0.42
N ARG A 173 11.22 11.19 -1.38
CA ARG A 173 12.68 11.00 -1.22
C ARG A 173 13.39 12.34 -1.00
N ALA A 174 13.06 13.36 -1.78
CA ALA A 174 13.65 14.68 -1.67
C ALA A 174 13.42 15.30 -0.27
N ARG A 175 12.18 15.27 0.24
CA ARG A 175 11.85 15.77 1.59
C ARG A 175 12.53 14.99 2.71
N ALA A 176 12.72 13.68 2.53
CA ALA A 176 13.41 12.84 3.50
C ALA A 176 14.95 13.01 3.46
N GLY A 177 15.47 13.97 2.69
CA GLY A 177 16.91 14.21 2.57
C GLY A 177 17.64 13.24 1.64
N TRP A 178 16.92 12.37 0.93
CA TRP A 178 17.47 11.43 -0.05
C TRP A 178 17.56 12.05 -1.46
N GLY A 179 17.38 13.37 -1.58
CA GLY A 179 17.30 14.09 -2.85
C GLY A 179 18.62 14.70 -3.35
N GLY A 180 19.71 14.62 -2.58
CA GLY A 180 20.97 15.27 -2.92
C GLY A 180 22.15 14.30 -2.99
N GLY A 181 22.56 13.93 -4.20
CA GLY A 181 23.93 13.49 -4.51
C GLY A 181 24.21 11.99 -4.40
N GLY A 182 24.52 11.37 -5.55
CA GLY A 182 25.23 10.09 -5.59
C GLY A 182 24.69 9.08 -6.59
N MET A 183 24.78 9.38 -7.89
CA MET A 183 25.24 8.35 -8.81
C MET A 183 26.59 7.86 -8.27
N SER A 184 26.57 6.78 -7.50
CA SER A 184 27.77 6.02 -7.23
C SER A 184 28.10 5.35 -8.56
N THR A 185 29.08 5.92 -9.24
CA THR A 185 29.76 5.36 -10.40
C THR A 185 30.38 4.04 -9.95
N ILE A 186 29.59 2.97 -9.97
CA ILE A 186 30.17 1.65 -10.21
C ILE A 186 30.62 1.72 -11.66
N THR A 187 31.91 1.97 -11.84
CA THR A 187 32.64 1.76 -13.09
C THR A 187 32.48 0.30 -13.48
N LEU A 188 31.35 -0.02 -14.12
CA LEU A 188 31.24 -1.17 -15.00
C LEU A 188 31.93 -0.74 -16.29
N ILE A 189 33.10 -1.32 -16.50
CA ILE A 189 33.91 -1.23 -17.70
C ILE A 189 32.99 -1.34 -18.93
N PRO A 190 32.94 -0.33 -19.82
CA PRO A 190 32.08 -0.39 -20.99
C PRO A 190 32.67 -1.41 -21.96
N ARG A 191 31.94 -2.49 -22.22
CA ARG A 191 32.13 -3.24 -23.48
C ARG A 191 31.74 -2.29 -24.60
N VAL A 192 32.74 -1.96 -25.41
CA VAL A 192 32.66 -1.12 -26.61
C VAL A 192 31.60 -1.69 -27.56
N GLY A 193 30.48 -1.00 -27.68
CA GLY A 193 29.48 -1.13 -28.74
C GLY A 193 28.94 0.27 -29.01
N ARG A 194 29.10 0.76 -30.24
CA ARG A 194 28.80 2.14 -30.64
C ARG A 194 27.31 2.43 -30.56
N ALA A 195 26.96 3.63 -30.10
CA ALA A 195 25.60 4.17 -30.02
C ALA A 195 24.94 4.47 -31.39
N ALA A 196 25.49 3.96 -32.49
CA ALA A 196 24.90 4.06 -33.83
C ALA A 196 24.05 2.83 -34.21
N ASP A 197 24.10 1.74 -33.44
CA ASP A 197 23.50 0.47 -33.86
C ASP A 197 22.06 0.25 -33.36
N VAL A 198 21.62 0.90 -32.28
CA VAL A 198 20.27 0.69 -31.70
C VAL A 198 19.17 1.41 -32.50
N GLY A 199 19.51 2.45 -33.26
CA GLY A 199 18.55 3.16 -34.13
C GLY A 199 18.27 2.46 -35.45
N HIS A 200 19.08 1.45 -35.83
CA HIS A 200 18.99 0.81 -37.14
C HIS A 200 18.30 -0.58 -37.13
N GLU A 201 18.02 -1.13 -35.94
CA GLU A 201 17.43 -2.48 -35.79
C GLU A 201 15.91 -2.48 -35.61
N ILE A 202 15.30 -1.37 -35.20
CA ILE A 202 13.83 -1.26 -35.03
C ILE A 202 13.13 -0.93 -36.37
N GLY A 203 13.88 -0.48 -37.39
CA GLY A 203 13.33 -0.04 -38.69
C GLY A 203 13.29 -1.09 -39.80
N ARG A 204 13.55 -2.38 -39.52
CA ARG A 204 13.66 -3.42 -40.58
C ARG A 204 12.86 -4.71 -40.36
N GLN A 205 12.03 -4.80 -39.32
CA GLN A 205 11.24 -6.01 -39.05
C GLN A 205 9.80 -6.01 -39.61
N ASP A 206 9.32 -4.90 -40.17
CA ASP A 206 7.94 -4.83 -40.70
C ASP A 206 7.78 -5.32 -42.16
N ASP A 207 8.88 -5.58 -42.89
CA ASP A 207 8.80 -5.89 -44.33
C ASP A 207 9.09 -7.37 -44.70
N ARG A 208 9.23 -8.29 -43.73
CA ARG A 208 9.64 -9.70 -44.01
C ARG A 208 8.93 -10.81 -43.26
N ALA A 209 7.83 -10.56 -42.55
CA ALA A 209 7.01 -11.64 -42.02
C ALA A 209 6.15 -12.23 -43.15
N GLY A 210 6.71 -13.21 -43.85
CA GLY A 210 5.92 -14.12 -44.67
C GLY A 210 4.91 -14.83 -43.76
N ASP A 211 3.65 -14.79 -44.18
CA ASP A 211 2.53 -15.52 -43.61
C ASP A 211 2.91 -17.01 -43.49
N ASP A 212 3.24 -17.47 -42.28
CA ASP A 212 3.60 -18.86 -41.99
C ASP A 212 2.37 -19.76 -41.79
N GLY A 213 1.17 -19.24 -42.10
CA GLY A 213 -0.09 -19.96 -42.03
C GLY A 213 -0.51 -20.34 -40.60
N ARG A 214 0.23 -19.88 -39.58
CA ARG A 214 -0.13 -20.05 -38.17
C ARG A 214 -0.82 -18.77 -37.73
N GLY A 215 -2.13 -18.68 -37.99
CA GLY A 215 -2.92 -17.47 -37.77
C GLY A 215 -2.64 -16.77 -36.43
N TYR A 216 -2.71 -15.43 -36.44
CA TYR A 216 -2.53 -14.48 -35.33
C TYR A 216 -2.41 -15.10 -33.93
N VAL A 217 -1.22 -15.60 -33.60
CA VAL A 217 -0.81 -15.70 -32.20
C VAL A 217 -0.16 -14.35 -31.90
N CYS A 218 -0.85 -13.48 -31.16
CA CYS A 218 -0.34 -12.16 -30.85
C CYS A 218 1.01 -12.26 -30.14
N ASP A 219 2.06 -11.62 -30.68
CA ASP A 219 3.39 -11.49 -30.06
C ASP A 219 3.34 -10.97 -28.60
N GLU A 220 2.21 -10.36 -28.23
CA GLU A 220 1.89 -9.90 -26.88
C GLU A 220 1.64 -11.04 -25.90
N ALA A 221 1.07 -12.17 -26.33
CA ALA A 221 0.91 -13.36 -25.51
C ALA A 221 2.27 -13.96 -25.13
N ASP A 222 3.21 -13.97 -26.08
CA ASP A 222 4.58 -14.43 -25.83
C ASP A 222 5.34 -13.48 -24.89
N ARG A 223 5.14 -12.17 -25.04
CA ARG A 223 5.73 -11.16 -24.14
C ARG A 223 5.17 -11.29 -22.72
N PHE A 224 3.88 -11.57 -22.59
CA PHE A 224 3.25 -11.84 -21.29
C PHE A 224 3.79 -13.14 -20.66
N HIS A 225 3.93 -14.22 -21.44
CA HIS A 225 4.53 -15.46 -20.98
C HIS A 225 5.97 -15.27 -20.51
N GLN A 226 6.77 -14.50 -21.24
CA GLN A 226 8.15 -14.18 -20.86
C GLN A 226 8.20 -13.37 -19.54
N TYR A 227 7.31 -12.39 -19.37
CA TYR A 227 7.22 -11.61 -18.14
C TYR A 227 6.82 -12.47 -16.93
N VAL A 228 5.78 -13.29 -17.07
CA VAL A 228 5.34 -14.23 -16.02
C VAL A 228 6.45 -15.23 -15.69
N HIS A 229 7.14 -15.75 -16.70
CA HIS A 229 8.29 -16.65 -16.51
C HIS A 229 9.40 -15.96 -15.69
N GLY A 230 9.72 -14.70 -15.99
CA GLY A 230 10.70 -13.91 -15.23
C GLY A 230 10.32 -13.75 -13.75
N LEU A 231 9.05 -13.41 -13.46
CA LEU A 231 8.56 -13.28 -12.08
C LEU A 231 8.62 -14.60 -11.31
N VAL A 232 8.34 -15.72 -11.98
CA VAL A 232 8.41 -17.06 -11.40
C VAL A 232 9.85 -17.42 -11.05
N VAL A 233 10.80 -17.25 -11.98
CA VAL A 233 12.21 -17.57 -11.76
C VAL A 233 12.81 -16.73 -10.62
N ASP A 234 12.45 -15.45 -10.55
CA ASP A 234 12.85 -14.54 -9.47
C ASP A 234 12.26 -14.96 -8.11
N GLY A 235 10.98 -15.35 -8.08
CA GLY A 235 10.33 -15.94 -6.89
C GLY A 235 11.03 -17.20 -6.38
N ASP A 236 11.34 -18.13 -7.27
CA ASP A 236 12.02 -19.38 -6.94
C ASP A 236 13.45 -19.12 -6.40
N THR A 237 14.15 -18.15 -6.99
CA THR A 237 15.48 -17.75 -6.54
C THR A 237 15.45 -17.20 -5.12
N ARG A 238 14.51 -16.27 -4.82
CA ARG A 238 14.34 -15.72 -3.47
C ARG A 238 13.97 -16.77 -2.43
N ALA A 239 13.11 -17.71 -2.79
CA ALA A 239 12.74 -18.81 -1.90
C ALA A 239 13.97 -19.65 -1.56
N ARG A 240 14.76 -20.05 -2.57
CA ARG A 240 15.96 -20.86 -2.39
C ARG A 240 16.99 -20.17 -1.49
N THR A 241 17.24 -18.87 -1.70
CA THR A 241 18.14 -18.07 -0.84
C THR A 241 17.67 -18.03 0.62
N ALA A 242 16.36 -18.12 0.87
CA ALA A 242 15.79 -18.17 2.20
C ALA A 242 15.70 -19.60 2.79
N GLY A 243 16.35 -20.60 2.18
CA GLY A 243 16.26 -22.00 2.59
C GLY A 243 14.88 -22.61 2.41
N ARG A 244 14.04 -22.01 1.55
CA ARG A 244 12.66 -22.42 1.28
C ARG A 244 12.55 -22.89 -0.17
N GLN A 245 11.64 -23.82 -0.44
CA GLN A 245 11.34 -24.24 -1.81
C GLN A 245 9.95 -23.71 -2.16
N ALA A 246 9.85 -22.81 -3.15
CA ALA A 246 8.59 -22.15 -3.51
C ALA A 246 7.59 -23.07 -4.19
N ARG A 247 8.06 -24.11 -4.89
CA ARG A 247 7.21 -25.14 -5.52
C ARG A 247 7.51 -26.49 -4.90
N ARG A 248 6.46 -27.08 -4.34
CA ARG A 248 6.36 -28.54 -4.22
C ARG A 248 5.62 -29.03 -5.45
N THR A 249 6.12 -30.06 -6.12
CA THR A 249 5.30 -30.73 -7.15
C THR A 249 4.00 -31.24 -6.51
N LEU A 250 2.93 -31.44 -7.29
CA LEU A 250 1.68 -31.99 -6.74
C LEU A 250 1.93 -33.33 -6.00
N ALA A 251 2.88 -34.13 -6.51
CA ALA A 251 3.36 -35.35 -5.87
C ALA A 251 4.06 -35.09 -4.52
N GLU A 252 4.81 -34.00 -4.38
CA GLU A 252 5.44 -33.59 -3.12
C GLU A 252 4.45 -32.97 -2.12
N MET A 253 3.36 -32.35 -2.59
CA MET A 253 2.29 -31.83 -1.73
C MET A 253 1.34 -32.92 -1.23
N ALA A 254 1.19 -34.01 -1.99
CA ALA A 254 0.31 -35.12 -1.68
C ALA A 254 1.01 -36.47 -1.96
N PRO A 255 1.80 -36.99 -0.99
CA PRO A 255 2.43 -38.30 -1.11
C PRO A 255 1.37 -39.38 -1.35
N GLY A 256 1.50 -40.15 -2.43
CA GLY A 256 0.51 -41.15 -2.86
C GLY A 256 -0.49 -40.66 -3.93
N TYR A 257 -0.38 -39.41 -4.39
CA TYR A 257 -1.18 -38.93 -5.51
C TYR A 257 -0.73 -39.56 -6.84
N GLU A 258 -1.51 -40.49 -7.37
CA GLU A 258 -1.37 -40.95 -8.75
C GLU A 258 -2.05 -39.96 -9.71
N ARG A 259 -1.27 -39.44 -10.67
CA ARG A 259 -1.78 -38.55 -11.71
C ARG A 259 -2.75 -39.34 -12.59
N GLN A 260 -4.00 -38.90 -12.70
CA GLN A 260 -4.95 -39.53 -13.61
C GLN A 260 -4.38 -39.52 -15.04
N PRO A 261 -4.44 -40.66 -15.76
CA PRO A 261 -3.99 -40.71 -17.14
C PRO A 261 -4.82 -39.73 -17.97
N VAL A 262 -4.14 -38.91 -18.78
CA VAL A 262 -4.81 -38.00 -19.70
C VAL A 262 -5.62 -38.86 -20.68
N LEU A 263 -6.94 -38.69 -20.65
CA LEU A 263 -7.84 -39.34 -21.61
C LEU A 263 -7.49 -38.84 -23.02
N LEU A 264 -6.78 -39.68 -23.78
CA LEU A 264 -6.58 -39.46 -25.20
C LEU A 264 -7.91 -39.72 -25.90
N LEU A 265 -8.57 -38.65 -26.35
CA LEU A 265 -9.74 -38.74 -27.22
C LEU A 265 -9.29 -39.32 -28.57
N THR A 266 -9.39 -40.64 -28.74
CA THR A 266 -9.04 -41.36 -29.97
C THR A 266 -10.14 -41.31 -31.04
N ARG A 267 -11.28 -40.65 -30.76
CA ARG A 267 -12.39 -40.57 -31.70
C ARG A 267 -12.45 -39.19 -32.36
N PRO A 268 -12.36 -39.10 -33.71
CA PRO A 268 -12.56 -37.85 -34.43
C PRO A 268 -13.98 -37.32 -34.16
N LEU A 269 -14.08 -36.08 -33.69
CA LEU A 269 -15.35 -35.37 -33.59
C LEU A 269 -15.70 -34.81 -34.97
N VAL A 270 -16.75 -35.33 -35.60
CA VAL A 270 -17.32 -34.77 -36.83
C VAL A 270 -18.37 -33.74 -36.43
N PHE A 271 -18.09 -32.47 -36.68
CA PHE A 271 -19.06 -31.40 -36.49
C PHE A 271 -19.93 -31.31 -37.76
N GLY A 272 -21.21 -31.67 -37.63
CA GLY A 272 -22.18 -31.52 -38.70
C GLY A 272 -22.52 -30.04 -38.89
N SER A 273 -22.25 -29.51 -40.09
CA SER A 273 -22.74 -28.20 -40.52
C SER A 273 -24.20 -28.33 -40.96
N GLU A 274 -25.15 -28.10 -40.06
CA GLU A 274 -26.55 -27.92 -40.44
C GLU A 274 -26.71 -26.56 -41.14
N THR A 275 -26.83 -26.60 -42.46
CA THR A 275 -27.33 -25.49 -43.27
C THR A 275 -28.84 -25.37 -43.07
N SER A 276 -29.27 -24.45 -42.21
CA SER A 276 -30.68 -24.08 -42.08
C SER A 276 -31.16 -23.40 -43.37
N ARG A 277 -32.24 -23.93 -43.94
CA ARG A 277 -33.09 -23.27 -44.95
C ARG A 277 -33.98 -22.22 -44.31
#